data_AF-A0A645G5M7-F1
#
_entry.id   AF-A0A645G5M7-F1
#
_cell.length_a   1.000
_cell.length_b   1.000
_cell.length_c   1.000
_cell.angle_alpha   90.00
_cell.angle_beta   90.00
_cell.angle_gamma   90.00
#
_symmetry.space_group_name_H-M   'P 1'
#
loop_
_entity.id
_entity.type
_entity.pdbx_description
1 polymer ?
#
loop_
_entity_poly.entity_id
_entity_poly.type
_entity_poly.pdbx_seq_one_letter_code
_entity_poly.pdbx_strand_id
1 'polypeptide(L)'
;MIPKSVTVIGSYGFQNNQLTSIVIPEGVTFIGNGAFSQNQFTSITIGDGVQIGDNLLGMNNNFRTAYTTGGAGTYNGTQDGEWVRIVV
;
A
#
# COMPACT_ATOMS: atom_id res chain seq x y z
N MET A 1 2.41 -13.32 -3.45
CA MET A 1 1.12 -13.16 -4.17
C MET A 1 0.01 -13.28 -3.15
N ILE A 2 -0.93 -12.32 -3.10
CA ILE A 2 -2.10 -12.37 -2.19
C ILE A 2 -3.24 -13.11 -2.93
N PRO A 3 -3.92 -14.10 -2.30
CA PRO A 3 -5.06 -14.79 -2.92
C PRO A 3 -6.22 -13.83 -3.23
N LYS A 4 -6.94 -14.07 -4.32
CA LYS A 4 -8.10 -13.24 -4.73
C LYS A 4 -9.27 -13.27 -3.75
N SER A 5 -9.32 -14.24 -2.84
CA SER A 5 -10.35 -14.33 -1.80
C SER A 5 -10.07 -13.42 -0.59
N VAL A 6 -8.89 -12.80 -0.53
CA VAL A 6 -8.54 -11.91 0.58
C VAL A 6 -9.29 -10.61 0.44
N THR A 7 -10.11 -10.31 1.45
CA THR A 7 -10.85 -9.04 1.56
C THR A 7 -10.18 -8.05 2.50
N VAL A 8 -9.36 -8.56 3.44
CA VAL A 8 -8.74 -7.77 4.49
C VAL A 8 -7.26 -8.12 4.61
N ILE A 9 -6.41 -7.08 4.62
CA ILE A 9 -5.02 -7.18 5.04
C ILE A 9 -4.93 -6.59 6.45
N GLY A 10 -4.63 -7.43 7.44
CA GLY A 10 -4.60 -7.02 8.84
C GLY A 10 -3.48 -6.01 9.16
N SER A 11 -3.64 -5.32 10.28
CA SER A 11 -2.57 -4.46 10.84
C SER A 11 -1.28 -5.27 11.01
N TYR A 12 -0.16 -4.67 10.58
CA TYR A 12 1.17 -5.30 10.57
C TYR A 12 1.29 -6.64 9.80
N GLY A 13 0.31 -7.02 8.97
CA GLY A 13 0.26 -8.37 8.37
C GLY A 13 1.45 -8.76 7.48
N PHE A 14 2.11 -7.78 6.87
CA PHE A 14 3.33 -7.95 6.06
C PHE A 14 4.50 -7.11 6.60
N GLN A 15 4.46 -6.72 7.88
CA GLN A 15 5.54 -5.96 8.50
C GLN A 15 6.85 -6.77 8.52
N ASN A 16 8.00 -6.08 8.44
CA ASN A 16 9.35 -6.68 8.58
C ASN A 16 9.67 -7.72 7.51
N ASN A 17 9.44 -7.36 6.24
CA ASN A 17 9.81 -8.19 5.11
C ASN A 17 10.76 -7.43 4.16
N GLN A 18 11.12 -8.04 3.03
CA GLN A 18 11.99 -7.44 2.01
C GLN A 18 11.21 -7.21 0.71
N LEU A 19 9.92 -6.88 0.82
CA LEU A 19 9.07 -6.70 -0.36
C LEU A 19 9.42 -5.38 -1.05
N THR A 20 9.60 -5.44 -2.37
CA THR A 20 9.94 -4.29 -3.22
C THR A 20 8.77 -3.79 -4.05
N SER A 21 7.79 -4.65 -4.34
CA SER A 21 6.56 -4.26 -5.02
C SER A 21 5.38 -5.12 -4.61
N ILE A 22 4.18 -4.56 -4.73
CA ILE A 22 2.94 -5.29 -4.48
C ILE A 22 1.82 -4.82 -5.39
N VAL A 23 1.04 -5.77 -5.88
CA VAL A 23 -0.27 -5.55 -6.49
C VAL A 23 -1.31 -6.00 -5.48
N ILE A 24 -2.12 -5.06 -4.98
CA ILE A 24 -3.25 -5.34 -4.10
C ILE A 24 -4.36 -5.95 -4.96
N PRO A 25 -4.81 -7.19 -4.68
CA PRO A 25 -5.82 -7.84 -5.50
C PRO A 25 -7.16 -7.11 -5.49
N GLU A 26 -7.90 -7.25 -6.60
CA GLU A 26 -9.33 -6.92 -6.63
C GLU A 26 -10.06 -7.73 -5.54
N GLY A 27 -10.83 -7.03 -4.71
CA GLY A 27 -11.57 -7.61 -3.58
C GLY A 27 -11.04 -7.21 -2.20
N VAL A 28 -9.80 -6.73 -2.08
CA VAL A 28 -9.32 -6.14 -0.83
C VAL A 28 -10.05 -4.82 -0.60
N THR A 29 -10.79 -4.73 0.50
CA THR A 29 -11.54 -3.53 0.89
C THR A 29 -10.89 -2.77 2.04
N PHE A 30 -10.05 -3.45 2.84
CA PHE A 30 -9.40 -2.85 4.00
C PHE A 30 -7.95 -3.31 4.16
N ILE A 31 -7.06 -2.36 4.46
CA ILE A 31 -5.66 -2.58 4.81
C ILE A 31 -5.37 -1.89 6.14
N GLY A 32 -4.96 -2.65 7.15
CA GLY A 32 -4.75 -2.17 8.51
C GLY A 32 -3.49 -1.32 8.70
N ASN A 33 -3.39 -0.75 9.90
CA ASN A 33 -2.29 0.13 10.28
C ASN A 33 -0.94 -0.58 10.17
N GLY A 34 0.05 0.09 9.60
CA GLY A 34 1.42 -0.45 9.50
C GLY A 34 1.54 -1.79 8.76
N ALA A 35 0.52 -2.20 7.99
CA ALA A 35 0.46 -3.52 7.35
C ALA A 35 1.70 -3.84 6.51
N PHE A 36 2.32 -2.82 5.93
CA PHE A 36 3.49 -2.94 5.07
C PHE A 36 4.72 -2.21 5.63
N SER A 37 4.72 -1.82 6.91
CA SER A 37 5.86 -1.14 7.53
C SER A 37 7.13 -2.00 7.52
N GLN A 38 8.30 -1.36 7.44
CA GLN A 38 9.61 -2.05 7.44
C GLN A 38 9.73 -3.08 6.30
N ASN A 39 9.50 -2.61 5.07
CA ASN A 39 9.74 -3.29 3.80
C ASN A 39 10.71 -2.45 2.94
N GLN A 40 10.76 -2.69 1.63
CA GLN A 40 11.64 -1.97 0.69
C GLN A 40 10.85 -1.55 -0.56
N PHE A 41 9.57 -1.21 -0.37
CA PHE A 41 8.65 -0.93 -1.46
C PHE A 41 9.11 0.26 -2.29
N THR A 42 9.20 0.04 -3.60
CA THR A 42 9.41 1.08 -4.61
C THR A 42 8.19 1.28 -5.51
N SER A 43 7.26 0.33 -5.51
CA SER A 43 6.04 0.39 -6.31
C SER A 43 4.86 -0.32 -5.64
N ILE A 44 3.68 0.31 -5.67
CA ILE A 44 2.43 -0.26 -5.16
C ILE A 44 1.33 -0.01 -6.18
N THR A 45 0.65 -1.07 -6.60
CA THR A 45 -0.58 -0.99 -7.39
C THR A 45 -1.77 -1.32 -6.50
N ILE A 46 -2.75 -0.42 -6.47
CA ILE A 46 -3.91 -0.52 -5.58
C ILE A 46 -5.19 -0.12 -6.33
N GLY A 47 -6.26 -0.90 -6.09
CA GLY A 47 -7.59 -0.67 -6.65
C GLY A 47 -8.33 0.49 -6.00
N ASP A 48 -9.55 0.75 -6.50
CA ASP A 48 -10.40 1.82 -5.97
C ASP A 48 -11.10 1.40 -4.66
N GLY A 49 -11.50 2.38 -3.85
CA GLY A 49 -12.32 2.17 -2.66
C GLY A 49 -11.65 1.41 -1.51
N VAL A 50 -10.33 1.22 -1.53
CA VAL A 50 -9.61 0.50 -0.46
C VAL A 50 -9.41 1.43 0.73
N GLN A 51 -9.91 1.03 1.90
CA GLN A 51 -9.68 1.77 3.13
C GLN A 51 -8.27 1.47 3.67
N ILE A 52 -7.47 2.52 3.88
CA ILE A 52 -6.08 2.42 4.33
C ILE A 52 -5.93 2.94 5.75
N GLY A 53 -5.40 2.10 6.62
CA GLY A 53 -4.98 2.42 7.97
C GLY A 53 -3.75 3.32 8.03
N ASP A 54 -3.48 3.86 9.21
CA ASP A 54 -2.39 4.81 9.43
C ASP A 54 -1.02 4.14 9.30
N ASN A 55 -0.02 4.95 8.92
CA ASN A 55 1.38 4.53 8.80
C ASN A 55 1.58 3.26 7.95
N LEU A 56 0.80 3.08 6.88
CA LEU A 56 0.76 1.85 6.08
C LEU A 56 2.16 1.29 5.77
N LEU A 57 3.06 2.15 5.31
CA LEU A 57 4.45 1.82 4.92
C LEU A 57 5.48 2.18 5.99
N GLY A 58 5.06 2.60 7.18
CA GLY A 58 5.90 3.20 8.21
C GLY A 58 5.57 4.67 8.44
N MET A 59 6.30 5.27 9.37
CA MET A 59 6.26 6.72 9.61
C MET A 59 7.02 7.45 8.50
N ASN A 60 6.70 8.72 8.24
CA ASN A 60 7.42 9.59 7.27
C ASN A 60 7.27 9.24 5.79
N ASN A 61 6.12 8.73 5.36
CA ASN A 61 5.74 8.70 3.95
C ASN A 61 4.34 9.31 3.76
N ASN A 62 4.05 9.72 2.53
CA ASN A 62 2.80 10.35 2.14
C ASN A 62 1.83 9.38 1.41
N PHE A 63 2.11 8.05 1.36
CA PHE A 63 1.39 7.13 0.47
C PHE A 63 -0.13 7.16 0.68
N ARG A 64 -0.57 7.19 1.95
CA ARG A 64 -2.00 7.30 2.28
C ARG A 64 -2.63 8.54 1.65
N THR A 65 -1.98 9.69 1.78
CA THR A 65 -2.42 10.97 1.20
C THR A 65 -2.41 10.94 -0.33
N ALA A 66 -1.36 10.38 -0.92
CA ALA A 66 -1.24 10.22 -2.37
C ALA A 66 -2.38 9.35 -2.92
N TYR A 67 -2.69 8.24 -2.24
CA TYR A 67 -3.81 7.36 -2.61
C TYR A 67 -5.17 8.05 -2.44
N THR A 68 -5.42 8.70 -1.31
CA THR A 68 -6.71 9.38 -1.08
C THR A 68 -6.96 10.52 -2.05
N THR A 69 -5.89 11.09 -2.64
CA THR A 69 -5.99 12.16 -3.65
C THR A 69 -6.08 11.59 -5.07
N GLY A 70 -5.29 10.56 -5.37
CA GLY A 70 -5.12 10.03 -6.73
C GLY A 70 -6.05 8.87 -7.08
N GLY A 71 -6.62 8.19 -6.10
CA GLY A 71 -7.48 7.01 -6.28
C GLY A 71 -6.71 5.77 -6.75
N ALA A 72 -7.41 4.87 -7.44
CA ALA A 72 -6.83 3.65 -7.98
C ALA A 72 -5.64 3.92 -8.93
N GLY A 73 -4.62 3.07 -8.87
CA GLY A 73 -3.49 3.12 -9.80
C GLY A 73 -2.20 2.57 -9.24
N THR A 74 -1.12 2.82 -9.97
CA THR A 74 0.24 2.50 -9.56
C THR A 74 0.92 3.75 -9.04
N TYR A 75 1.57 3.60 -7.89
CA TYR A 75 2.33 4.63 -7.24
C TYR A 75 3.78 4.18 -7.15
N ASN A 76 4.72 5.10 -7.38
CA ASN A 76 6.14 4.89 -7.13
C ASN A 76 6.61 5.84 -6.03
N GLY A 77 7.55 5.36 -5.21
CA GLY A 77 8.12 6.10 -4.09
C GLY A 77 9.12 5.24 -3.33
N THR A 78 9.45 5.64 -2.11
CA THR A 78 10.21 4.80 -1.16
C THR A 78 9.52 4.87 0.20
N GLN A 79 9.78 3.91 1.10
CA GLN A 79 9.14 3.93 2.43
C GLN A 79 9.55 5.11 3.30
N ASP A 80 10.71 5.71 3.00
CA ASP A 80 11.23 6.91 3.66
C ASP A 80 11.01 8.19 2.82
N GLY A 81 10.16 8.14 1.80
CA GLY A 81 10.02 9.21 0.81
C GLY A 81 8.61 9.45 0.30
N GLU A 82 8.52 10.35 -0.66
CA GLU A 82 7.27 10.74 -1.30
C GLU A 82 6.84 9.69 -2.34
N TRP A 83 5.56 9.37 -2.33
CA TRP A 83 4.85 8.53 -3.28
C TRP A 83 4.05 9.39 -4.24
N VAL A 84 4.20 9.09 -5.52
CA VAL A 84 3.53 9.80 -6.62
C VAL A 84 2.78 8.79 -7.46
N ARG A 85 1.52 9.11 -7.78
CA ARG A 85 0.72 8.32 -8.72
C ARG A 85 1.30 8.48 -10.12
N ILE A 86 1.55 7.37 -10.79
CA ILE A 86 1.97 7.39 -12.19
C ILE A 86 0.72 7.43 -13.06
N VAL A 87 0.66 8.41 -13.95
CA VAL A 87 -0.32 8.44 -15.03
C VAL A 87 0.39 7.89 -16.26
N VAL A 88 -0.02 6.70 -16.68
CA VAL A 88 0.37 6.13 -17.99
C VAL A 88 -0.53 6.65 -19.09
#